data_AF-A0A7J4VNW3-F1
#
_entry.id   AF-A0A7J4VNW3-F1
#
_cell.length_a   1.000
_cell.length_b   1.000
_cell.length_c   1.000
_cell.angle_alpha   90.00
_cell.angle_beta   90.00
_cell.angle_gamma   90.00
#
_symmetry.space_group_name_H-M   'P 1'
#
loop_
_entity.id
_entity.type
_entity.pdbx_description
1 polymer ?
#
loop_
_entity_poly.entity_id
_entity_poly.type
_entity_poly.pdbx_seq_one_letter_code
_entity_poly.pdbx_strand_id
1 'polypeptide(L)'
;MVVRSITGKAMNTYREAKHMAKVLEEILRARNVSVSHGETLNIVARQFGLNDWNTLSARIKREEVSGARRMQALASWDFVAEHPREFDFGLDEDARNSRRGAALIRYSGAKPTRYREFRRAFGTLAQTVSAVPFHGQRIEIRADLATEKVSQSRALARVSPLEQTRL
;
A
#
# COMPACT_ATOMS: atom_id res chain seq x y z
N MET A 1 -19.52 15.40 -20.00
CA MET A 1 -19.80 14.89 -18.63
C MET A 1 -18.53 14.99 -17.82
N VAL A 2 -18.39 16.04 -17.01
CA VAL A 2 -17.16 16.32 -16.26
C VAL A 2 -17.23 15.54 -14.94
N VAL A 3 -16.53 14.41 -14.88
CA VAL A 3 -16.35 13.68 -13.62
C VAL A 3 -15.37 14.47 -12.76
N ARG A 4 -15.88 15.39 -11.94
CA ARG A 4 -15.08 16.01 -10.88
C ARG A 4 -14.81 14.94 -9.83
N SER A 5 -13.56 14.51 -9.75
CA SER A 5 -13.06 13.70 -8.64
C SER A 5 -13.26 14.45 -7.32
N ILE A 6 -14.32 14.11 -6.58
CA ILE A 6 -14.41 14.38 -5.14
C ILE A 6 -13.56 13.35 -4.39
N THR A 7 -12.28 13.27 -4.71
CA THR A 7 -11.29 12.78 -3.75
C THR A 7 -11.29 13.80 -2.62
N GLY A 8 -12.06 13.53 -1.57
CA GLY A 8 -11.79 14.08 -0.26
C GLY A 8 -10.29 13.87 -0.04
N LYS A 9 -9.56 14.99 -0.03
CA LYS A 9 -8.11 15.01 0.11
C LYS A 9 -7.82 14.27 1.41
N ALA A 10 -7.35 13.03 1.32
CA ALA A 10 -6.83 12.35 2.48
C ALA A 10 -5.72 13.27 3.02
N MET A 11 -5.82 13.65 4.29
CA MET A 11 -4.85 14.52 4.96
C MET A 11 -3.57 13.70 5.19
N ASN A 12 -2.86 13.38 4.10
CA ASN A 12 -1.98 12.21 4.02
C ASN A 12 -0.57 12.53 3.54
N THR A 13 -0.22 13.79 3.37
CA THR A 13 1.14 14.17 2.95
C THR A 13 1.90 14.81 4.09
N TYR A 14 3.19 14.50 4.17
CA TYR A 14 4.09 14.98 5.23
C TYR A 14 4.12 16.52 5.30
N ARG A 15 3.94 17.15 4.14
CA ARG A 15 3.86 18.61 3.97
C ARG A 15 2.62 19.21 4.62
N GLU A 16 1.47 18.54 4.56
CA GLU A 16 0.23 19.05 5.16
C GLU A 16 0.26 19.00 6.68
N ALA A 17 0.75 17.89 7.24
CA ALA A 17 0.86 17.75 8.69
C ALA A 17 1.85 18.80 9.28
N LYS A 18 2.96 19.08 8.57
CA LYS A 18 3.86 20.19 8.93
C LYS A 18 3.21 21.56 8.80
N HIS A 19 2.40 21.77 7.76
CA HIS A 19 1.67 23.02 7.59
C HIS A 19 0.66 23.24 8.72
N MET A 20 -0.09 22.21 9.12
CA MET A 20 -0.98 22.28 10.29
C MET A 20 -0.23 22.62 11.57
N ALA A 21 0.93 22.00 11.80
CA ALA A 21 1.73 22.31 12.98
C ALA A 21 2.20 23.77 12.97
N LYS A 22 2.61 24.29 11.80
CA LYS A 22 2.99 25.70 11.68
C LYS A 22 1.82 26.65 11.96
N VAL A 23 0.65 26.38 11.38
CA VAL A 23 -0.56 27.18 11.62
C VAL A 23 -0.97 27.15 13.09
N LEU A 24 -0.91 25.97 13.72
CA LEU A 24 -1.22 25.82 15.14
C LEU A 24 -0.24 26.61 16.03
N GLU A 25 1.05 26.58 15.70
CA GLU A 25 2.08 27.34 16.40
C GLU A 25 1.82 28.85 16.31
N GLU A 26 1.47 29.35 15.12
CA GLU A 26 1.14 30.76 14.89
C GLU A 26 -0.09 31.19 15.71
N ILE A 27 -1.14 30.36 15.75
CA ILE A 27 -2.36 30.63 16.53
C ILE A 27 -2.08 30.65 18.03
N LEU A 28 -1.28 29.71 18.54
CA LEU A 28 -0.93 29.64 19.96
C LEU A 28 -0.06 30.82 20.38
N ARG A 29 0.90 31.20 19.53
CA ARG A 29 1.74 32.38 19.74
C ARG A 29 0.93 33.67 19.78
N ALA A 30 -0.06 33.83 18.89
CA ALA A 30 -0.97 34.96 18.90
C ALA A 30 -1.80 35.07 20.19
N ARG A 31 -1.95 33.96 20.93
CA ARG A 31 -2.63 33.90 22.23
C ARG A 31 -1.67 33.95 23.43
N ASN A 32 -0.41 34.36 23.23
CA ASN A 32 0.66 34.38 24.24
C ASN A 32 0.97 33.00 24.86
N VAL A 33 0.68 31.91 24.15
CA VAL A 33 1.08 30.56 24.57
C VAL A 33 2.33 30.16 23.80
N SER A 34 3.49 30.12 24.46
CA SER A 34 4.73 29.67 23.83
C SER A 34 4.80 28.14 23.83
N VAL A 35 4.70 27.55 22.63
CA VAL A 35 4.90 26.11 22.43
C VAL A 35 6.00 25.92 21.41
N SER A 36 6.88 24.93 21.62
CA SER A 36 7.91 24.62 20.64
C SER A 36 7.30 24.04 19.36
N HIS A 37 7.97 24.20 18.22
CA HIS A 37 7.53 23.59 16.97
C HIS A 37 7.39 22.06 17.09
N GLY A 38 8.33 21.41 17.81
CA GLY A 38 8.31 19.97 18.07
C GLY A 38 7.09 19.52 18.87
N GLU A 39 6.68 20.30 19.85
CA GLU A 39 5.50 20.01 20.66
C GLU A 39 4.21 20.25 19.89
N THR A 40 4.20 21.24 18.99
CA THR A 40 3.10 21.48 18.07
C THR A 40 2.91 20.32 17.09
N LEU A 41 4.01 19.71 16.60
CA LEU A 41 3.95 18.48 15.80
C LEU A 41 3.37 17.30 16.58
N ASN A 42 3.69 17.17 17.87
CA ASN A 42 3.11 16.14 18.74
C ASN A 42 1.62 16.38 19.00
N ILE A 43 1.20 17.63 19.18
CA ILE A 43 -0.23 17.98 19.32
C ILE A 43 -0.98 17.59 18.04
N VAL A 44 -0.44 17.91 16.87
CA VAL A 44 -1.01 17.49 15.58
C VAL A 44 -1.12 15.97 15.51
N ALA A 45 -0.08 15.21 15.89
CA ALA A 45 -0.16 13.74 15.92
C ALA A 45 -1.29 13.22 16.83
N ARG A 46 -1.49 13.83 18.00
CA ARG A 46 -2.56 13.47 18.93
C ARG A 46 -3.96 13.74 18.39
N GLN A 47 -4.14 14.77 17.55
CA GLN A 47 -5.41 15.03 16.86
C GLN A 47 -5.81 13.87 15.93
N PHE A 48 -4.83 13.10 15.44
CA PHE A 48 -5.06 11.88 14.66
C PHE A 48 -5.08 10.60 15.49
N GLY A 49 -5.09 10.70 16.82
CA GLY A 49 -5.06 9.56 17.73
C GLY A 49 -3.72 8.84 17.79
N LEU A 50 -2.61 9.50 17.42
CA LEU A 50 -1.25 8.97 17.52
C LEU A 50 -0.47 9.64 18.66
N ASN A 51 0.47 8.93 19.25
CA ASN A 51 1.16 9.38 20.47
C ASN A 51 2.11 10.56 20.23
N ASP A 52 2.82 10.53 19.10
CA ASP A 52 3.87 11.48 18.77
C ASP A 52 4.02 11.68 17.24
N TRP A 53 4.78 12.72 16.90
CA TRP A 53 5.11 13.05 15.53
C TRP A 53 5.90 11.94 14.81
N ASN A 54 6.76 11.21 15.51
CA ASN A 54 7.55 10.13 14.91
C ASN A 54 6.63 9.03 14.34
N THR A 55 5.57 8.71 15.08
CA THR A 55 4.56 7.73 14.68
C THR A 55 3.73 8.23 13.50
N LEU A 56 3.27 9.49 13.54
CA LEU A 56 2.51 10.10 12.45
C LEU A 56 3.35 10.18 11.16
N SER A 57 4.58 10.69 11.26
CA SER A 57 5.47 10.84 10.10
C SER A 57 5.89 9.50 9.51
N ALA A 58 6.14 8.48 10.33
CA ALA A 58 6.41 7.13 9.84
C ALA A 58 5.20 6.52 9.10
N ARG A 59 3.99 6.76 9.60
CA ARG A 59 2.75 6.33 8.95
C ARG A 59 2.54 7.02 7.60
N ILE A 60 2.69 8.34 7.57
CA ILE A 60 2.61 9.13 6.33
C ILE A 60 3.64 8.65 5.30
N LYS A 61 4.90 8.48 5.70
CA LYS A 61 5.96 7.99 4.81
C LYS A 61 5.63 6.60 4.25
N ARG A 62 5.08 5.72 5.08
CA ARG A 62 4.63 4.40 4.63
C ARG A 62 3.53 4.52 3.58
N GLU A 63 2.52 5.36 3.82
CA GLU A 63 1.40 5.56 2.90
C GLU A 63 1.83 6.20 1.57
N GLU A 64 2.78 7.14 1.59
CA GLU A 64 3.39 7.72 0.38
C GLU A 64 4.13 6.66 -0.45
N VAL A 65 4.96 5.82 0.20
CA VAL A 65 5.66 4.71 -0.45
C VAL A 65 4.66 3.67 -1.00
N SER A 66 3.64 3.32 -0.24
CA SER A 66 2.57 2.42 -0.70
C SER A 66 1.82 3.01 -1.90
N GLY A 67 1.56 4.33 -1.90
CA GLY A 67 0.97 5.04 -3.02
C GLY A 67 1.83 4.96 -4.28
N ALA A 68 3.12 5.26 -4.15
CA ALA A 68 4.08 5.18 -5.25
C ALA A 68 4.20 3.75 -5.81
N ARG A 69 4.27 2.74 -4.92
CA ARG A 69 4.33 1.32 -5.29
C ARG A 69 3.10 0.87 -6.07
N ARG A 70 1.90 1.28 -5.65
CA ARG A 70 0.66 0.99 -6.39
C ARG A 70 0.65 1.63 -7.78
N MET A 71 1.23 2.82 -7.92
CA MET A 71 1.35 3.49 -9.23
C MET A 71 2.42 2.83 -10.12
N GLN A 72 3.47 2.27 -9.54
CA GLN A 72 4.47 1.43 -10.23
C GLN A 72 4.00 -0.03 -10.34
N ALA A 73 2.75 -0.25 -10.73
CA ALA A 73 2.21 -1.59 -10.94
C ALA A 73 3.23 -2.43 -11.74
N LEU A 74 3.53 -3.63 -11.25
CA LEU A 74 4.38 -4.59 -11.95
C LEU A 74 3.78 -4.78 -13.35
N ALA A 75 4.48 -4.37 -14.40
CA ALA A 75 3.95 -4.44 -15.75
C ALA A 75 3.46 -5.88 -16.04
N SER A 76 2.17 -6.01 -16.38
CA SER A 76 1.47 -7.29 -16.63
C SER A 76 1.06 -8.12 -15.40
N TRP A 77 1.03 -7.55 -14.19
CA TRP A 77 0.45 -8.20 -13.01
C TRP A 77 -0.83 -7.51 -12.55
N ASP A 78 -1.90 -8.29 -12.41
CA ASP A 78 -3.19 -7.86 -11.90
C ASP A 78 -3.29 -8.14 -10.40
N PHE A 79 -3.75 -7.15 -9.64
CA PHE A 79 -4.07 -7.32 -8.23
C PHE A 79 -5.58 -7.51 -8.03
N VAL A 80 -5.95 -8.59 -7.34
CA VAL A 80 -7.35 -8.94 -7.06
C VAL A 80 -7.56 -9.12 -5.55
N ALA A 81 -8.53 -8.38 -5.00
CA ALA A 81 -8.98 -8.48 -3.61
C ALA A 81 -10.42 -7.96 -3.49
N GLU A 82 -11.14 -8.36 -2.44
CA GLU A 82 -12.50 -7.84 -2.14
C GLU A 82 -12.46 -6.35 -1.78
N HIS A 83 -11.43 -5.92 -1.04
CA HIS A 83 -11.21 -4.52 -0.66
C HIS A 83 -9.79 -4.07 -1.05
N PRO A 84 -9.51 -3.82 -2.34
CA PRO A 84 -8.13 -3.56 -2.81
C PRO A 84 -7.46 -2.36 -2.15
N ARG A 85 -8.25 -1.35 -1.73
CA ARG A 85 -7.74 -0.14 -1.06
C ARG A 85 -7.13 -0.39 0.32
N GLU A 86 -7.45 -1.52 0.95
CA GLU A 86 -6.86 -1.90 2.24
C GLU A 86 -5.51 -2.61 2.12
N PHE A 87 -5.09 -2.90 0.89
CA PHE A 87 -3.81 -3.52 0.59
C PHE A 87 -2.82 -2.51 0.01
N ASP A 88 -1.57 -2.67 0.40
CA ASP A 88 -0.39 -2.14 -0.29
C ASP A 88 0.17 -3.28 -1.15
N PHE A 89 0.36 -3.02 -2.44
CA PHE A 89 0.83 -4.02 -3.39
C PHE A 89 1.66 -3.38 -4.49
N GLY A 90 2.54 -4.16 -5.12
CA GLY A 90 3.39 -3.78 -6.24
C GLY A 90 4.86 -4.15 -6.02
N LEU A 91 5.79 -3.49 -6.70
CA LEU A 91 7.22 -3.79 -6.61
C LEU A 91 7.82 -3.29 -5.27
N ASP A 92 8.47 -4.18 -4.55
CA ASP A 92 9.36 -3.83 -3.45
C ASP A 92 10.80 -3.96 -3.93
N GLU A 93 11.46 -2.84 -4.21
CA GLU A 93 12.80 -2.79 -4.84
C GLU A 93 13.89 -3.44 -3.99
N ASP A 94 13.74 -3.41 -2.67
CA ASP A 94 14.65 -4.03 -1.71
C ASP A 94 13.88 -4.91 -0.73
N ALA A 95 13.24 -5.96 -1.27
CA ALA A 95 12.39 -6.84 -0.51
C ALA A 95 13.16 -7.46 0.67
N ARG A 96 12.75 -7.13 1.90
CA ARG A 96 13.40 -7.57 3.15
C ARG A 96 14.92 -7.30 3.22
N ASN A 97 15.39 -6.20 2.65
CA ASN A 97 16.82 -5.86 2.60
C ASN A 97 17.66 -6.92 1.85
N SER A 98 17.06 -7.65 0.91
CA SER A 98 17.72 -8.71 0.14
C SER A 98 18.49 -8.21 -1.09
N ARG A 99 18.42 -6.90 -1.38
CA ARG A 99 18.88 -6.25 -2.62
C ARG A 99 18.20 -6.81 -3.88
N ARG A 100 17.05 -7.48 -3.72
CA ARG A 100 16.25 -8.02 -4.82
C ARG A 100 14.88 -7.38 -4.83
N GLY A 101 14.41 -7.08 -6.04
CA GLY A 101 13.04 -6.70 -6.28
C GLY A 101 12.10 -7.89 -6.06
N ALA A 102 11.01 -7.71 -5.33
CA ALA A 102 9.96 -8.72 -5.22
C ALA A 102 8.56 -8.11 -5.32
N ALA A 103 7.61 -8.92 -5.75
CA ALA A 103 6.20 -8.57 -5.64
C ALA A 103 5.77 -8.57 -4.16
N LEU A 104 5.20 -7.46 -3.70
CA LEU A 104 4.68 -7.32 -2.34
C LEU A 104 3.16 -7.31 -2.36
N ILE A 105 2.57 -8.01 -1.39
CA ILE A 105 1.20 -7.83 -0.96
C ILE A 105 1.21 -7.65 0.55
N ARG A 106 0.67 -6.55 1.04
CA ARG A 106 0.62 -6.23 2.46
C ARG A 106 -0.76 -5.70 2.81
N TYR A 107 -1.42 -6.39 3.73
CA TYR A 107 -2.63 -5.87 4.33
C TYR A 107 -2.28 -4.76 5.34
N SER A 108 -2.86 -3.58 5.17
CA SER A 108 -2.56 -2.43 6.03
C SER A 108 -3.26 -2.50 7.39
N GLY A 109 -4.42 -3.19 7.47
CA GLY A 109 -5.20 -3.32 8.70
C GLY A 109 -5.62 -1.99 9.33
N ALA A 110 -5.58 -0.89 8.57
CA ALA A 110 -5.91 0.43 9.08
C ALA A 110 -7.38 0.45 9.50
N LYS A 111 -7.65 0.73 10.79
CA LYS A 111 -9.02 0.86 11.27
C LYS A 111 -9.64 2.20 10.81
N PRO A 112 -10.95 2.23 10.50
CA PRO A 112 -11.85 1.08 10.44
C PRO A 112 -11.59 0.21 9.20
N THR A 113 -11.48 -1.11 9.40
CA THR A 113 -11.39 -2.06 8.28
C THR A 113 -12.78 -2.38 7.75
N ARG A 114 -12.92 -2.53 6.43
CA ARG A 114 -14.15 -2.99 5.77
C ARG A 114 -14.32 -4.51 5.89
N TYR A 115 -13.25 -5.24 6.20
CA TYR A 115 -13.37 -6.65 6.55
C TYR A 115 -14.03 -6.79 7.92
N ARG A 116 -15.14 -7.54 7.97
CA ARG A 116 -15.77 -7.95 9.25
C ARG A 116 -14.82 -8.80 10.10
N GLU A 117 -14.03 -9.65 9.44
CA GLU A 117 -13.04 -10.51 10.08
C GLU A 117 -11.71 -10.40 9.34
N PHE A 118 -10.65 -9.98 10.04
CA PHE A 118 -9.32 -9.80 9.43
C PHE A 118 -8.75 -11.09 8.82
N ARG A 119 -9.16 -12.27 9.30
CA ARG A 119 -8.73 -13.57 8.76
C ARG A 119 -9.27 -13.86 7.36
N ARG A 120 -10.31 -13.11 6.92
CA ARG A 120 -10.87 -13.19 5.57
C ARG A 120 -10.20 -12.22 4.59
N ALA A 121 -9.33 -11.33 5.08
CA ALA A 121 -8.59 -10.43 4.20
C ALA A 121 -7.66 -11.24 3.29
N PHE A 122 -7.95 -11.20 1.99
CA PHE A 122 -7.23 -11.95 0.98
C PHE A 122 -6.94 -11.06 -0.23
N GLY A 123 -5.70 -11.10 -0.71
CA GLY A 123 -5.24 -10.39 -1.90
C GLY A 123 -4.33 -11.29 -2.73
N THR A 124 -4.48 -11.23 -4.05
CA THR A 124 -3.74 -12.04 -5.02
C THR A 124 -3.10 -11.15 -6.07
N LEU A 125 -1.85 -11.46 -6.43
CA LEU A 125 -1.22 -10.97 -7.65
C LEU A 125 -1.24 -12.10 -8.68
N ALA A 126 -1.75 -11.82 -9.86
CA ALA A 126 -1.85 -12.75 -10.96
C ALA A 126 -1.15 -12.18 -12.20
N GLN A 127 -0.44 -13.03 -12.93
CA GLN A 127 0.15 -12.69 -14.22
C GLN A 127 -0.27 -13.74 -15.24
N THR A 128 -0.66 -13.28 -16.42
CA THR A 128 -0.91 -14.15 -17.58
C THR A 128 0.21 -13.93 -18.59
N VAL A 129 0.88 -15.01 -18.99
CA VAL A 129 1.94 -14.99 -20.00
C VAL A 129 1.55 -15.92 -21.14
N SER A 130 1.77 -15.49 -22.38
CA SER A 130 1.57 -16.36 -23.54
C SER A 130 2.48 -17.58 -23.45
N ALA A 131 1.88 -18.78 -23.56
CA ALA A 131 2.62 -20.03 -23.61
C ALA A 131 3.24 -20.30 -25.00
N VAL A 132 2.87 -19.52 -26.02
CA VAL A 132 3.26 -19.75 -27.43
C VAL A 132 4.78 -19.83 -27.63
N PRO A 133 5.61 -18.93 -27.04
CA PRO A 133 7.06 -18.98 -27.22
C PRO A 133 7.74 -20.23 -26.62
N PHE A 134 7.05 -20.95 -25.75
CA PHE A 134 7.58 -22.09 -25.02
C PHE A 134 7.12 -23.44 -25.60
N HIS A 135 6.47 -23.45 -26.77
CA HIS A 135 6.04 -24.69 -27.41
C HIS A 135 7.20 -25.66 -27.63
N GLY A 136 6.99 -26.92 -27.25
CA GLY A 136 7.99 -28.00 -27.39
C GLY A 136 9.16 -27.90 -26.41
N GLN A 137 9.20 -26.90 -25.54
CA GLN A 137 10.24 -26.73 -24.52
C GLN A 137 9.78 -27.28 -23.17
N ARG A 138 10.72 -27.79 -22.39
CA ARG A 138 10.49 -28.10 -20.98
C ARG A 138 10.70 -26.83 -20.17
N ILE A 139 9.65 -26.33 -19.54
CA ILE A 139 9.71 -25.15 -18.69
C ILE A 139 9.65 -25.54 -17.21
N GLU A 140 10.38 -24.81 -16.39
CA GLU A 140 10.28 -24.84 -14.94
C GLU A 140 9.74 -23.49 -14.47
N ILE A 141 8.74 -23.52 -13.58
CA ILE A 141 8.22 -22.32 -12.93
C ILE A 141 8.63 -22.38 -11.48
N ARG A 142 9.47 -21.43 -11.06
CA ARG A 142 9.93 -21.28 -9.69
C ARG A 142 9.37 -19.99 -9.09
N ALA A 143 8.91 -20.08 -7.84
CA ALA A 143 8.49 -18.93 -7.07
C ALA A 143 9.07 -19.06 -5.66
N ASP A 144 9.77 -18.02 -5.21
CA ASP A 144 10.21 -17.91 -3.83
C ASP A 144 9.24 -17.00 -3.07
N LEU A 145 8.83 -17.43 -1.88
CA LEU A 145 7.85 -16.71 -1.06
C LEU A 145 8.45 -16.38 0.30
N ALA A 146 8.22 -15.15 0.75
CA ALA A 146 8.57 -14.70 2.10
C ALA A 146 7.33 -14.12 2.77
N THR A 147 6.99 -14.61 3.97
CA THR A 147 5.76 -14.23 4.67
C THR A 147 6.03 -13.73 6.08
N GLU A 148 5.20 -12.79 6.54
CA GLU A 148 5.24 -12.26 7.91
C GLU A 148 3.81 -12.05 8.39
N LYS A 149 3.44 -12.67 9.51
CA LYS A 149 2.10 -12.53 10.13
C LYS A 149 0.95 -12.86 9.17
N VAL A 150 1.15 -13.84 8.30
CA VAL A 150 0.15 -14.34 7.35
C VAL A 150 -0.36 -15.70 7.83
N SER A 151 -1.67 -15.92 7.79
CA SER A 151 -2.24 -17.23 8.14
C SER A 151 -1.99 -18.29 7.06
N GLN A 152 -2.10 -17.91 5.78
CA GLN A 152 -1.88 -18.80 4.64
C GLN A 152 -1.28 -18.03 3.45
N SER A 153 -0.33 -18.65 2.76
CA SER A 153 0.28 -18.13 1.53
C SER A 153 0.43 -19.25 0.50
N ARG A 154 0.14 -18.96 -0.77
CA ARG A 154 0.24 -19.95 -1.84
C ARG A 154 0.70 -19.29 -3.14
N ALA A 155 1.60 -19.95 -3.86
CA ALA A 155 1.86 -19.69 -5.27
C ALA A 155 1.20 -20.79 -6.11
N LEU A 156 0.51 -20.39 -7.17
CA LEU A 156 -0.17 -21.29 -8.10
C LEU A 156 0.21 -20.90 -9.52
N ALA A 157 0.62 -21.87 -10.32
CA ALA A 157 0.81 -21.71 -11.75
C ALA A 157 -0.12 -22.69 -12.47
N ARG A 158 -0.81 -22.21 -13.49
CA ARG A 158 -1.67 -23.03 -14.34
C ARG A 158 -1.35 -22.72 -15.79
N VAL A 159 -1.03 -23.75 -16.55
CA VAL A 159 -0.96 -23.68 -18.02
C VAL A 159 -2.27 -24.23 -18.55
N SER A 160 -2.99 -23.43 -19.32
CA SER A 160 -4.22 -23.87 -19.99
C SER A 160 -4.00 -23.80 -21.50
N PRO A 161 -4.56 -24.74 -22.28
CA PRO A 161 -4.67 -24.56 -23.73
C PRO A 161 -5.41 -23.25 -23.99
N LEU A 162 -5.10 -22.56 -25.10
CA LEU A 162 -6.00 -21.53 -25.61
C LEU A 162 -7.36 -22.20 -25.82
N GLU A 163 -8.38 -21.78 -25.07
CA GLU A 163 -9.75 -22.14 -25.44
C GLU A 163 -9.95 -21.61 -26.85
N GLN A 164 -10.06 -22.52 -27.83
CA GLN A 164 -10.72 -22.19 -29.07
C GLN A 164 -12.13 -21.79 -28.65
N THR A 165 -12.39 -20.49 -28.61
CA THR A 165 -13.74 -19.96 -28.58
C THR A 165 -14.45 -20.61 -29.77
N ARG A 166 -15.23 -21.66 -29.51
CA ARG A 166 -16.13 -22.22 -30.52
C ARG A 166 -17.11 -21.10 -30.83
N LEU A 167 -17.07 -20.66 -32.09
CA LEU A 167 -18.07 -19.83 -32.74
C LEU A 167 -19.47 -20.42 -32.54
#